data_AF-A0A8C7XRP4-F1
#
_entry.id   AF-A0A8C7XRP4-F1
#
_cell.length_a   1.000
_cell.length_b   1.000
_cell.length_c   1.000
_cell.angle_alpha   90.00
_cell.angle_beta   90.00
_cell.angle_gamma   90.00
#
_symmetry.space_group_name_H-M   'P 1'
#
loop_
_entity.id
_entity.type
_entity.pdbx_description
1 polymer ?
#
loop_
_entity_poly.entity_id
_entity_poly.type
_entity_poly.pdbx_seq_one_letter_code
_entity_poly.pdbx_strand_id
1 'polypeptide(L)' 'MEDDVSALVVDNGSGMCKAGFAGDDAPRAVFPSIVGRPRHQVRSPLRP' A
#
# COMPACT_ATOMS: atom_id res chain seq x y z
N MET A 1 2.53 21.95 20.69
CA MET A 1 3.51 21.45 19.72
C MET A 1 2.66 20.93 18.60
N GLU A 2 2.73 21.55 17.43
CA GLU A 2 2.06 21.06 16.24
C GLU A 2 2.69 19.69 16.00
N ASP A 3 1.95 18.62 16.30
CA ASP A 3 2.46 17.26 16.21
C ASP A 3 3.14 17.10 14.83
N ASP A 4 4.33 16.50 14.79
CA ASP A 4 5.12 16.31 13.56
C ASP A 4 4.34 15.46 12.54
N VAL A 5 3.37 16.05 11.85
CA VAL A 5 2.56 15.40 10.84
C VAL A 5 3.34 15.42 9.53
N SER A 6 4.19 14.41 9.36
CA SER A 6 4.83 14.15 8.07
C SER A 6 3.80 13.64 7.08
N ALA A 7 3.70 14.27 5.92
CA ALA A 7 2.80 13.83 4.86
C ALA A 7 3.17 12.43 4.38
N LEU A 8 2.15 11.58 4.15
CA LEU A 8 2.33 10.30 3.47
C LEU A 8 2.46 10.54 1.96
N VAL A 9 3.47 9.95 1.34
CA VAL A 9 3.66 9.95 -0.12
C VAL A 9 3.40 8.54 -0.64
N VAL A 10 2.56 8.43 -1.66
CA VAL A 10 2.27 7.16 -2.35
C VAL A 10 2.44 7.36 -3.85
N ASP A 11 3.36 6.60 -4.43
CA ASP A 11 3.60 6.51 -5.87
C ASP A 11 2.97 5.22 -6.40
N ASN A 12 1.94 5.38 -7.24
CA ASN A 12 1.22 4.28 -7.88
C ASN A 12 1.78 3.99 -9.27
N GLY A 13 2.99 3.42 -9.31
CA GLY A 13 3.56 2.88 -10.54
C GLY A 13 2.81 1.63 -11.01
N SER A 14 2.81 1.34 -12.31
CA SER A 14 2.14 0.16 -12.88
C SER A 14 2.85 -1.17 -12.55
N GLY A 15 4.16 -1.14 -12.28
CA GLY A 15 4.91 -2.32 -11.85
C GLY A 15 5.08 -2.39 -10.33
N MET A 16 5.42 -1.27 -9.70
CA MET A 16 5.72 -1.18 -8.27
C MET A 16 4.99 0.02 -7.66
N CYS A 17 4.36 -0.21 -6.52
CA CYS A 17 3.85 0.82 -5.63
C CYS A 17 4.91 1.13 -4.56
N LYS A 18 5.11 2.41 -4.27
CA LYS A 18 6.06 2.87 -3.26
C LYS A 18 5.35 3.77 -2.27
N ALA A 19 5.68 3.63 -0.99
CA ALA A 19 5.13 4.47 0.06
C ALA A 19 6.20 4.89 1.07
N GLY A 20 6.08 6.09 1.61
CA GLY A 20 6.99 6.66 2.60
C GLY A 20 6.46 7.96 3.18
N PHE A 21 7.23 8.60 4.07
CA PHE A 21 6.92 9.92 4.57
C PHE A 21 7.69 10.98 3.77
N ALA A 22 7.10 12.16 3.60
CA ALA A 22 7.77 13.28 2.96
C ALA A 22 9.02 13.68 3.75
N GLY A 23 10.14 13.86 3.05
CA GLY A 23 11.44 14.19 3.65
C GLY A 23 12.34 12.97 3.92
N ASP A 24 11.82 11.74 3.85
CA ASP A 24 12.67 10.54 3.88
C ASP A 24 13.51 10.44 2.59
N ASP A 25 14.76 9.96 2.72
CA ASP A 25 15.67 9.78 1.59
C ASP A 25 15.24 8.66 0.61
N ALA A 26 14.38 7.74 1.07
CA ALA A 26 13.94 6.57 0.32
C ALA A 26 12.53 6.11 0.75
N PRO A 27 11.77 5.41 -0.12
CA PRO A 27 10.49 4.82 0.27
C PRO A 27 10.67 3.78 1.38
N ARG A 28 9.80 3.82 2.38
CA ARG A 28 9.79 2.83 3.49
C ARG A 28 9.21 1.49 3.05
N ALA A 29 8.36 1.48 2.03
CA ALA A 29 7.80 0.27 1.46
C ALA A 29 7.81 0.33 -0.07
N VAL A 30 8.16 -0.80 -0.68
CA VAL A 30 8.16 -0.99 -2.13
C VAL A 30 7.60 -2.38 -2.42
N PHE A 31 6.49 -2.46 -3.15
CA PHE A 31 5.81 -3.72 -3.43
C PHE A 31 5.21 -3.75 -4.84
N PRO A 32 4.99 -4.92 -5.46
CA PRO A 32 4.37 -5.00 -6.78
C PRO A 32 2.94 -4.42 -6.79
N SER A 33 2.57 -3.74 -7.86
CA SER A 33 1.22 -3.17 -8.04
C SER A 33 0.23 -4.26 -8.51
N ILE A 34 0.05 -5.31 -7.71
CA ILE A 34 -0.73 -6.50 -8.05
C ILE A 34 -1.75 -6.81 -6.94
N VAL A 35 -2.98 -7.13 -7.32
CA VAL A 35 -4.01 -7.68 -6.41
C VAL A 35 -4.31 -9.12 -6.79
N GLY A 36 -4.08 -10.06 -5.87
CA GLY A 36 -4.41 -11.47 -6.06
C GLY A 36 -5.92 -11.73 -5.98
N ARG A 37 -6.48 -12.43 -6.96
CA ARG A 37 -7.87 -12.93 -6.92
C ARG A 37 -7.87 -14.45 -6.70
N PRO A 38 -8.40 -14.97 -5.57
CA PRO A 38 -8.50 -16.40 -5.36
C PRO A 38 -9.31 -17.08 -6.49
N ARG A 39 -8.74 -18.15 -7.07
CA ARG A 39 -9.40 -18.91 -8.14
C ARG A 39 -10.46 -19.87 -7.61
N HIS A 40 -10.25 -20.41 -6.42
CA HIS A 40 -11.19 -21.31 -5.75
C HIS A 40 -11.83 -20.54 -4.59
N GLN A 41 -13.15 -20.38 -4.63
CA GLN A 41 -13.90 -19.90 -3.47
C GLN A 41 -13.90 -21.01 -2.42
N VAL A 42 -12.95 -20.95 -1.48
CA VAL A 42 -13.20 -21.52 -0.16
C VAL A 42 -14.42 -20.77 0.34
N ARG A 43 -15.54 -21.47 0.56
CA ARG A 43 -16.80 -20.84 0.98
C ARG A 43 -16.50 -19.93 2.17
N SER A 44 -16.55 -18.61 1.94
CA SER A 44 -16.55 -17.65 3.04
C SER A 44 -17.88 -17.84 3.79
N PRO A 45 -17.87 -18.09 5.11
CA PRO A 45 -19.10 -18.09 5.90
C PRO A 45 -19.72 -16.69 6.02
N LEU A 46 -19.05 -15.66 5.49
CA LEU A 46 -19.49 -14.29 5.51
C LEU A 46 -19.58 -13.78 4.07
N ARG A 47 -20.73 -14.02 3.45
CA ARG A 47 -21.35 -13.05 2.56
C ARG A 47 -22.59 -12.53 3.29
N PRO A 48 -22.95 -11.24 3.17
CA PRO A 48 -24.31 -10.83 3.54
C PRO A 48 -25.35 -11.56 2.69
#